data_AF-A0A3D1X0P0-F1
#
_entry.id   AF-A0A3D1X0P0-F1
#
_cell.length_a   1.000
_cell.length_b   1.000
_cell.length_c   1.000
_cell.angle_alpha   90.00
_cell.angle_beta   90.00
_cell.angle_gamma   90.00
#
_symmetry.space_group_name_H-M   'P 1'
#
loop_
_entity.id
_entity.type
_entity.pdbx_description
1 polymer ?
#
loop_
_entity_poly.entity_id
_entity_poly.type
_entity_poly.pdbx_seq_one_letter_code
_entity_poly.pdbx_strand_id
1 'polypeptide(L)' 'PVFDPAIIELCQLQGVAVYPVTKDGILAVEQGLKVLGFYPIEKLGGLPVVDHLADRFGLRFIAAGSITRETVGTYLA' A
#
# COMPACT_ATOMS: atom_id res chain seq x y z
N PRO A 1 3.46 -2.98 7.49
CA PRO A 1 2.82 -3.52 8.71
C PRO A 1 1.47 -4.13 8.34
N VAL A 2 0.95 -5.10 9.11
CA VAL A 2 -0.47 -5.47 8.99
C VAL A 2 -1.32 -4.25 9.35
N PHE A 3 -2.47 -4.09 8.71
CA PHE A 3 -3.38 -2.99 9.03
C PHE A 3 -3.93 -3.16 10.45
N ASP A 4 -3.60 -2.20 11.32
CA ASP A 4 -4.08 -2.12 12.70
C ASP A 4 -4.39 -0.65 13.02
N PRO A 5 -5.66 -0.29 13.28
CA PRO A 5 -6.06 1.09 13.56
C PRO A 5 -5.32 1.72 14.75
N ALA A 6 -5.09 0.97 15.83
CA ALA A 6 -4.44 1.50 17.02
C ALA A 6 -2.96 1.82 16.77
N ILE A 7 -2.28 0.99 15.96
CA ILE A 7 -0.90 1.26 15.55
C ILE A 7 -0.84 2.44 14.59
N ILE A 8 -1.79 2.55 13.65
CA ILE A 8 -1.87 3.67 12.72
C ILE A 8 -2.04 4.98 13.49
N GLU A 9 -3.01 5.03 14.41
CA GLU A 9 -3.27 6.20 15.26
C GLU A 9 -2.04 6.57 16.08
N LEU A 10 -1.40 5.60 16.75
CA LEU A 10 -0.19 5.84 17.53
C LEU A 10 0.94 6.43 16.68
N CYS A 11 1.20 5.87 15.49
CA CYS A 11 2.22 6.38 14.59
C CYS A 11 1.91 7.81 14.13
N GLN A 12 0.66 8.10 13.80
CA GLN A 12 0.21 9.45 13.40
C GLN A 12 0.40 10.46 14.54
N LEU A 13 0.01 10.11 15.78
CA LEU A 13 0.20 10.95 16.96
C LEU A 13 1.67 11.23 17.25
N GLN A 14 2.55 10.27 16.98
CA GLN A 14 4.00 10.41 17.17
C GLN A 14 4.72 11.06 15.99
N GLY A 15 4.02 11.37 14.89
CA GLY A 15 4.64 11.88 13.67
C GLY A 15 5.54 10.87 12.95
N VAL A 16 5.34 9.57 13.21
CA VAL A 16 6.08 8.47 12.59
C VAL A 16 5.34 8.00 11.34
N ALA A 17 6.06 7.86 10.23
CA ALA A 17 5.48 7.36 8.99
C ALA A 17 5.02 5.90 9.13
N VAL A 18 3.81 5.60 8.66
CA VAL A 18 3.22 4.26 8.69
C VAL A 18 2.61 3.91 7.33
N TYR A 19 2.93 2.72 6.83
CA TYR A 19 2.48 2.19 5.53
C TYR A 19 1.89 0.79 5.72
N PRO A 20 0.64 0.67 6.20
CA PRO A 20 0.02 -0.62 6.45
C PRO A 20 -0.36 -1.31 5.13
N VAL A 21 -0.49 -2.63 5.18
CA VAL A 21 -0.95 -3.46 4.06
C VAL A 21 -2.42 -3.77 4.28
N THR A 22 -3.27 -3.34 3.36
CA THR A 22 -4.70 -3.71 3.27
C THR A 22 -5.14 -3.68 1.82
N LYS A 23 -6.17 -4.48 1.50
CA LYS A 23 -6.89 -4.40 0.22
C LYS A 23 -8.15 -3.54 0.30
N ASP A 24 -8.52 -3.11 1.50
CA ASP A 24 -9.69 -2.28 1.76
C ASP A 24 -9.30 -0.80 1.65
N GLY A 25 -9.56 -0.21 0.48
CA GLY A 25 -9.28 1.20 0.22
C GLY A 25 -10.19 2.16 1.00
N ILE A 26 -11.41 1.74 1.36
CA ILE A 26 -12.33 2.56 2.15
C ILE A 26 -11.76 2.76 3.55
N LEU A 27 -11.40 1.66 4.21
CA LEU A 27 -10.79 1.66 5.53
C LEU A 27 -9.51 2.50 5.59
N ALA A 28 -8.68 2.42 4.54
CA ALA A 28 -7.46 3.21 4.46
C ALA A 28 -7.72 4.72 4.38
N VAL A 29 -8.70 5.12 3.57
CA VAL A 29 -9.11 6.53 3.43
C VAL A 29 -9.75 7.05 4.71
N GLU A 30 -10.57 6.25 5.39
CA GLU A 30 -11.17 6.59 6.68
C GLU A 30 -10.11 6.82 7.77
N GLN A 31 -9.01 6.07 7.76
CA GLN A 31 -7.85 6.26 8.65
C GLN A 31 -6.92 7.41 8.21
N GLY A 32 -7.30 8.19 7.20
CA GLY A 32 -6.52 9.33 6.70
C GLY A 32 -5.23 8.94 5.97
N LEU A 33 -5.07 7.68 5.56
CA LEU A 33 -3.86 7.22 4.89
C LEU A 33 -3.82 7.68 3.42
N LYS A 34 -2.60 7.89 2.92
CA LYS A 34 -2.33 8.27 1.51
C LYS A 34 -1.43 7.28 0.79
N VAL A 35 -0.73 6.44 1.54
CA VAL A 35 0.24 5.48 1.01
C VAL A 35 0.08 4.17 1.76
N LEU A 36 -0.06 3.06 1.03
CA LEU A 36 -0.20 1.72 1.58
C LEU A 36 0.92 0.81 1.08
N GLY A 37 1.24 -0.25 1.84
CA GLY A 37 2.02 -1.36 1.32
C GLY A 37 1.15 -2.28 0.46
N PHE A 38 1.68 -2.79 -0.64
CA PHE A 38 1.03 -3.77 -1.50
C PHE A 38 1.90 -5.02 -1.63
N TYR A 39 1.59 -6.04 -0.83
CA TYR A 39 2.41 -7.23 -0.67
C TYR A 39 1.56 -8.49 -0.43
N PRO A 40 1.90 -9.65 -1.04
CA PRO A 40 2.86 -9.82 -2.14
C PRO A 40 2.22 -9.48 -3.50
N ILE A 41 2.80 -8.56 -4.26
CA ILE A 41 2.17 -7.95 -5.45
C ILE A 41 1.74 -8.97 -6.51
N GLU A 42 2.57 -9.98 -6.79
CA GLU A 42 2.28 -10.99 -7.81
C GLU A 42 1.03 -11.82 -7.50
N LYS A 43 0.79 -12.13 -6.22
CA LYS A 43 -0.38 -12.92 -5.79
C LYS A 43 -1.65 -12.08 -5.70
N LEU A 44 -1.51 -10.77 -5.69
CA LEU A 44 -2.62 -9.82 -5.57
C LEU A 44 -3.04 -9.21 -6.91
N GLY A 45 -2.53 -9.73 -8.03
CA GLY A 45 -2.92 -9.31 -9.38
C GLY A 45 -2.03 -8.24 -10.01
N GLY A 46 -0.88 -7.92 -9.40
CA GLY A 46 0.15 -7.08 -10.02
C GLY A 46 -0.23 -5.60 -10.14
N LEU A 47 0.48 -4.90 -11.04
CA LEU A 47 0.28 -3.47 -11.32
C LEU A 47 -1.16 -3.09 -11.71
N PRO A 48 -1.91 -3.87 -12.53
CA PRO A 48 -3.28 -3.49 -12.89
C PRO A 48 -4.21 -3.31 -11.69
N VAL A 49 -4.02 -4.09 -10.62
CA VAL A 49 -4.80 -3.94 -9.38
C VAL A 49 -4.33 -2.72 -8.59
N VAL A 50 -3.02 -2.49 -8.55
CA VAL A 50 -2.44 -1.28 -7.92
C VAL A 50 -3.00 -0.02 -8.56
N ASP A 51 -2.98 0.07 -9.89
CA ASP A 51 -3.46 1.23 -10.65
C ASP A 51 -4.97 1.45 -10.42
N HIS A 52 -5.76 0.37 -10.47
CA HIS A 52 -7.19 0.46 -10.21
C HIS A 52 -7.51 1.00 -8.81
N LEU A 53 -6.81 0.51 -7.78
CA LEU A 53 -7.01 0.98 -6.41
C LEU A 53 -6.49 2.41 -6.21
N ALA A 54 -5.39 2.77 -6.89
CA ALA A 54 -4.83 4.11 -6.85
C ALA A 54 -5.82 5.13 -7.40
N ASP A 55 -6.37 4.86 -8.58
CA ASP A 55 -7.37 5.72 -9.23
C ASP A 55 -8.67 5.78 -8.44
N ARG A 56 -9.17 4.63 -7.98
CA ARG A 56 -10.46 4.55 -7.29
C ARG A 56 -10.47 5.27 -5.95
N PHE A 57 -9.38 5.18 -5.18
CA PHE A 57 -9.32 5.66 -3.80
C PHE A 57 -8.37 6.86 -3.60
N GLY A 58 -7.69 7.31 -4.65
CA GLY A 58 -6.68 8.38 -4.54
C GLY A 58 -5.49 7.97 -3.65
N LEU A 59 -5.12 6.69 -3.70
CA LEU A 59 -4.05 6.10 -2.89
C LEU A 59 -2.77 5.91 -3.70
N ARG A 60 -1.64 5.82 -3.00
CA ARG A 60 -0.35 5.38 -3.58
C ARG A 60 0.11 4.10 -2.90
N PHE A 61 0.93 3.33 -3.59
CA PHE A 61 1.34 2.01 -3.11
C PHE A 61 2.85 1.83 -3.11
N ILE A 62 3.35 1.19 -2.06
CA ILE A 62 4.70 0.62 -1.99
C ILE A 62 4.58 -0.84 -2.42
N ALA A 63 4.94 -1.13 -3.68
CA ALA A 63 4.94 -2.48 -4.21
C ALA A 63 6.06 -3.31 -3.54
N ALA A 64 5.71 -4.51 -3.06
CA ALA A 64 6.68 -5.44 -2.51
C ALA A 64 6.30 -6.89 -2.78
N GLY A 65 7.32 -7.75 -2.72
CA GLY A 65 7.19 -9.21 -2.84
C GLY A 65 7.74 -9.72 -4.17
N SER A 66 8.72 -10.63 -4.08
CA SER A 66 9.39 -11.27 -5.21
C SER A 66 9.98 -10.33 -6.27
N ILE A 67 10.17 -9.04 -5.96
CA ILE A 67 10.81 -8.09 -6.88
C ILE A 67 12.30 -8.43 -6.99
N THR A 68 12.76 -8.70 -8.20
CA THR A 68 14.16 -9.01 -8.53
C THR A 68 14.75 -7.91 -9.39
N ARG A 69 16.05 -8.01 -9.72
CA ARG A 69 16.71 -7.05 -10.59
C ARG A 69 16.13 -7.06 -12.01
N GLU A 70 15.64 -8.21 -12.45
CA GLU A 70 15.04 -8.42 -13.76
C GLU A 70 13.61 -7.87 -13.83
N THR A 71 12.86 -7.93 -12.72
CA THR A 71 11.47 -7.49 -12.67
C THR A 71 11.29 -6.05 -12.19
N VAL A 72 12.26 -5.47 -11.48
CA VAL A 72 12.12 -4.10 -10.92
C VAL A 72 11.78 -3.04 -11.97
N GLY A 73 12.26 -3.20 -13.20
CA GLY A 73 12.00 -2.26 -14.30
C GLY A 73 10.52 -2.13 -14.66
N THR A 74 9.71 -3.17 -14.45
CA THR A 74 8.27 -3.09 -14.72
C THR A 74 7.53 -2.26 -13.68
N TYR A 75 8.04 -2.17 -12.46
CA TYR A 75 7.44 -1.41 -11.36
C TYR A 75 7.93 0.04 -11.27
N LEU A 76 8.98 0.39 -12.02
CA LEU A 76 9.58 1.74 -12.06
C LEU A 76 9.30 2.51 -13.35
N ALA A 77 8.68 1.86 -14.34
CA ALA A 77 8.31 2.47 -15.63
C ALA A 77 7.07 3.35 -15.49
#